data_AF-A0A1F3NFA0-F1
#
_entry.id   AF-A0A1F3NFA0-F1
#
_cell.length_a   1.000
_cell.length_b   1.000
_cell.length_c   1.000
_cell.angle_alpha   90.00
_cell.angle_beta   90.00
_cell.angle_gamma   90.00
#
_symmetry.space_group_name_H-M   'P 1'
#
loop_
_entity.id
_entity.type
_entity.pdbx_description
1 polymer ?
#
loop_
_entity_poly.entity_id
_entity_poly.type
_entity_poly.pdbx_seq_one_letter_code
_entity_poly.pdbx_strand_id
1 'polypeptide(L)'
;MMVLSGAMFPFDKLNRTIGNVEKVPLIAELIPTRWTYEALMVAQFKDNRYSRVEYNKEKETYYILQKKISMADFNKVHRIPELTRALETSLEEYIANPGKNYSSPGSAKGTNTNRYSKLLLLKNELTKISEIYNIPEFRYMECLTPYEFNPSVADSVTVYLKKLNDIFSNASNSASERKDRFYNLNSARLNQLRNDHYNFKLEEIVTKYYERKKILLYKNSIVQNIDPVYLDPYKRWFLGFRTHFYAPAKYIFGIRTDTFTFNIMLVLLSTVFLFLALYYELLAKAMRFFEKIRIRRRTIKRL
;
A
#
# COMPACT_ATOMS: atom_id res chain seq x y z
N MET A 1 -12.28 3.28 22.22
CA MET A 1 -12.35 2.55 20.93
C MET A 1 -12.26 3.48 19.71
N MET A 2 -12.91 4.66 19.68
CA MET A 2 -12.92 5.54 18.50
C MET A 2 -11.53 6.00 18.02
N VAL A 3 -10.58 6.27 18.93
CA VAL A 3 -9.22 6.75 18.57
C VAL A 3 -8.47 5.77 17.66
N LEU A 4 -8.68 4.46 17.85
CA LEU A 4 -7.99 3.40 17.10
C LEU A 4 -8.84 2.84 15.94
N SER A 5 -9.94 3.52 15.58
CA SER A 5 -10.77 3.17 14.42
C SER A 5 -10.17 3.64 13.09
N GLY A 6 -9.27 4.64 13.13
CA GLY A 6 -8.74 5.31 11.94
C GLY A 6 -9.59 6.49 11.46
N ALA A 7 -10.76 6.74 12.07
CA ALA A 7 -11.63 7.88 11.75
C ALA A 7 -11.09 9.21 12.30
N MET A 8 -10.63 9.21 13.56
CA MET A 8 -10.17 10.43 14.24
C MET A 8 -8.72 10.78 13.93
N PHE A 9 -7.85 9.78 13.83
CA PHE A 9 -6.44 9.95 13.53
C PHE A 9 -5.99 8.94 12.46
N PRO A 10 -5.30 9.39 11.41
CA PRO A 10 -4.81 8.50 10.38
C PRO A 10 -3.60 7.70 10.90
N PHE A 11 -3.59 6.39 10.63
CA PHE A 11 -2.62 5.47 11.23
C PHE A 11 -1.16 5.74 10.80
N ASP A 12 -0.95 6.34 9.62
CA ASP A 12 0.37 6.71 9.12
C ASP A 12 1.05 7.83 9.93
N LYS A 13 0.30 8.55 10.77
CA LYS A 13 0.81 9.61 11.65
C LYS A 13 1.12 9.12 13.07
N LEU A 14 0.86 7.85 13.38
CA LEU A 14 1.25 7.26 14.66
C LEU A 14 2.77 7.08 14.76
N ASN A 15 3.29 7.10 15.99
CA ASN A 15 4.70 6.84 16.24
C ASN A 15 5.10 5.47 15.63
N ARG A 16 6.24 5.42 14.94
CA ARG A 16 6.76 4.24 14.22
C ARG A 16 7.03 3.03 15.12
N THR A 17 7.14 3.23 16.43
CA THR A 17 7.24 2.12 17.40
C THR A 17 5.93 1.33 17.53
N ILE A 18 4.79 1.99 17.28
CA ILE A 18 3.44 1.43 17.45
C ILE A 18 2.75 1.24 16.08
N GLY A 19 2.97 2.16 15.14
CA GLY A 19 2.38 2.17 13.81
C GLY A 19 3.32 1.67 12.71
N ASN A 20 2.74 1.26 11.58
CA ASN A 20 3.46 0.97 10.35
C ASN A 20 2.92 1.90 9.26
N VAL A 21 3.82 2.43 8.42
CA VAL A 21 3.44 3.32 7.31
C VAL A 21 2.70 2.57 6.22
N GLU A 22 3.04 1.30 6.02
CA GLU A 22 2.48 0.46 4.97
C GLU A 22 1.20 -0.28 5.42
N LYS A 23 1.01 -0.46 6.73
CA LYS A 23 -0.01 -1.37 7.27
C LYS A 23 -0.69 -0.82 8.50
N VAL A 24 -1.92 -1.27 8.71
CA VAL A 24 -2.66 -1.02 9.94
C VAL A 24 -1.85 -1.54 11.17
N PRO A 25 -1.81 -0.76 12.27
CA PRO A 25 -1.18 -1.18 13.53
C PRO A 25 -1.82 -2.44 14.10
N LEU A 26 -1.02 -3.31 14.72
CA LEU A 26 -1.50 -4.58 15.31
C LEU A 26 -2.64 -4.37 16.33
N ILE A 27 -2.56 -3.31 17.13
CA ILE A 27 -3.57 -3.05 18.16
C ILE A 27 -4.94 -2.70 17.55
N ALA A 28 -4.95 -2.09 16.37
CA ALA A 28 -6.18 -1.74 15.66
C ALA A 28 -6.80 -2.97 15.00
N GLU A 29 -6.02 -4.02 14.71
CA GLU A 29 -6.54 -5.28 14.14
C GLU A 29 -7.40 -6.08 15.12
N LEU A 30 -7.27 -5.83 16.42
CA LEU A 30 -8.12 -6.46 17.44
C LEU A 30 -9.45 -5.72 17.66
N ILE A 31 -9.56 -4.48 17.18
CA ILE A 31 -10.68 -3.60 17.51
C ILE A 31 -11.77 -3.69 16.44
N PRO A 32 -13.00 -4.16 16.77
CA PRO A 32 -14.08 -4.30 15.79
C PRO A 32 -14.44 -2.99 15.09
N THR A 33 -14.38 -1.86 15.80
CA THR A 33 -14.75 -0.55 15.24
C THR A 33 -13.88 -0.14 14.06
N ARG A 34 -12.64 -0.63 13.98
CA ARG A 34 -11.74 -0.38 12.85
C ARG A 34 -12.19 -1.19 11.62
N TRP A 35 -12.57 -2.45 11.81
CA TRP A 35 -13.08 -3.33 10.75
C TRP A 35 -14.40 -2.83 10.19
N THR A 36 -15.35 -2.49 11.06
CA THR A 36 -16.66 -1.99 10.63
C THR A 36 -16.56 -0.64 9.94
N TYR A 37 -15.71 0.27 10.43
CA TYR A 37 -15.51 1.58 9.81
C TYR A 37 -14.86 1.45 8.43
N GLU A 38 -13.77 0.68 8.28
CA GLU A 38 -13.17 0.46 6.96
C GLU A 38 -14.14 -0.22 5.98
N ALA A 39 -14.93 -1.20 6.47
CA ALA A 39 -15.94 -1.87 5.65
C ALA A 39 -16.97 -0.88 5.09
N LEU A 40 -17.52 -0.03 5.96
CA LEU A 40 -18.53 0.95 5.58
C LEU A 40 -17.97 1.99 4.61
N MET A 41 -16.80 2.55 4.92
CA MET A 41 -16.17 3.60 4.10
C MET A 41 -15.84 3.09 2.70
N VAL A 42 -15.23 1.91 2.60
CA VAL A 42 -14.87 1.31 1.30
C VAL A 42 -16.13 0.89 0.53
N ALA A 43 -17.10 0.23 1.17
CA ALA A 43 -18.33 -0.20 0.50
C ALA A 43 -19.16 0.99 0.00
N GLN A 44 -19.33 2.03 0.82
CA GLN A 44 -20.09 3.21 0.43
C GLN A 44 -19.40 3.97 -0.72
N PHE A 45 -18.06 3.98 -0.78
CA PHE A 45 -17.34 4.64 -1.85
C PHE A 45 -17.31 3.80 -3.14
N LYS A 46 -17.00 2.51 -3.03
CA LYS A 46 -16.75 1.61 -4.15
C LYS A 46 -18.05 1.03 -4.73
N ASP A 47 -19.00 0.70 -3.87
CA ASP A 47 -20.21 -0.07 -4.23
C ASP A 47 -21.49 0.78 -4.28
N ASN A 48 -21.39 2.11 -4.21
CA ASN A 48 -22.57 2.97 -4.45
C ASN A 48 -23.06 2.87 -5.90
N ARG A 49 -24.31 3.28 -6.12
CA ARG A 49 -24.97 3.13 -7.43
C ARG A 49 -24.28 3.90 -8.55
N TYR A 50 -23.62 5.02 -8.24
CA TYR A 50 -22.84 5.78 -9.22
C TYR A 50 -21.52 5.08 -9.56
N SER A 51 -20.76 4.64 -8.56
CA SER A 51 -19.49 3.93 -8.71
C SER A 51 -19.60 2.59 -9.45
N ARG A 52 -20.78 1.96 -9.42
CA ARG A 52 -21.09 0.68 -10.10
C ARG A 52 -21.64 0.84 -11.51
N VAL A 53 -21.89 2.06 -12.00
CA VAL A 53 -22.34 2.26 -13.38
C VAL A 53 -21.30 1.66 -14.33
N GLU A 54 -21.76 0.80 -15.24
CA GLU A 54 -20.94 0.17 -16.28
C GLU A 54 -20.79 1.11 -17.48
N TYR A 55 -19.56 1.33 -17.92
CA TYR A 55 -19.22 2.29 -18.97
C TYR A 55 -18.95 1.62 -20.32
N ASN A 56 -18.76 0.29 -20.35
CA ASN A 56 -18.43 -0.43 -21.57
C ASN A 56 -18.97 -1.87 -21.56
N LYS A 57 -18.81 -2.57 -22.70
CA LYS A 57 -19.18 -3.98 -22.86
C LYS A 57 -18.41 -4.93 -21.95
N GLU A 58 -17.21 -4.53 -21.53
CA GLU A 58 -16.36 -5.27 -20.59
C GLU A 58 -16.81 -5.10 -19.14
N LYS A 59 -17.90 -4.37 -18.89
CA LYS A 59 -18.47 -4.05 -17.58
C LYS A 59 -17.48 -3.33 -16.65
N GLU A 60 -16.62 -2.51 -17.23
CA GLU A 60 -15.78 -1.58 -16.47
C GLU A 60 -16.68 -0.56 -15.80
N THR A 61 -16.66 -0.53 -14.47
CA THR A 61 -17.43 0.44 -13.71
C THR A 61 -16.72 1.78 -13.63
N TYR A 62 -17.44 2.84 -13.25
CA TYR A 62 -16.85 4.14 -12.94
C TYR A 62 -15.65 4.01 -11.98
N TYR A 63 -15.82 3.22 -10.91
CA TYR A 63 -14.75 2.99 -9.93
C TYR A 63 -13.52 2.33 -10.57
N ILE A 64 -13.69 1.33 -11.45
CA ILE A 64 -12.56 0.64 -12.09
C ILE A 64 -11.81 1.59 -13.03
N LEU A 65 -12.53 2.41 -13.80
CA LEU A 65 -11.90 3.42 -14.66
C LEU A 65 -11.13 4.46 -13.84
N GLN A 66 -11.76 5.00 -12.79
CA GLN A 66 -11.12 5.99 -11.92
C GLN A 66 -9.91 5.40 -11.18
N LYS A 67 -9.98 4.12 -10.80
CA LYS A 67 -8.85 3.38 -10.24
C LYS A 67 -7.68 3.27 -11.22
N LYS A 68 -7.93 2.93 -12.49
CA LYS A 68 -6.88 2.85 -13.52
C LYS A 68 -6.19 4.21 -13.72
N ILE A 69 -6.98 5.29 -13.76
CA ILE A 69 -6.48 6.67 -13.87
C ILE A 69 -5.61 6.99 -12.65
N SER A 70 -6.13 6.81 -11.43
CA SER A 70 -5.39 7.10 -10.19
C SER A 70 -4.08 6.31 -10.07
N MET A 71 -4.09 5.01 -10.42
CA MET A 71 -2.88 4.19 -10.43
C MET A 71 -1.84 4.72 -11.43
N ALA A 72 -2.26 5.04 -12.65
CA ALA A 72 -1.36 5.57 -13.68
C ALA A 72 -0.80 6.95 -13.31
N ASP A 73 -1.67 7.85 -12.82
CA ASP A 73 -1.30 9.19 -12.40
C ASP A 73 -0.36 9.17 -11.20
N PHE A 74 -0.56 8.29 -10.22
CA PHE A 74 0.37 8.14 -9.10
C PHE A 74 1.77 7.76 -9.59
N ASN A 75 1.89 6.80 -10.51
CA ASN A 75 3.19 6.41 -11.04
C ASN A 75 3.84 7.55 -11.83
N LYS A 76 3.06 8.25 -12.67
CA LYS A 76 3.53 9.35 -13.52
C LYS A 76 3.95 10.58 -12.73
N VAL A 77 3.10 11.04 -11.82
CA VAL A 77 3.25 12.34 -11.13
C VAL A 77 4.10 12.22 -9.87
N HIS A 78 4.13 11.06 -9.23
CA HIS A 78 4.83 10.87 -7.96
C HIS A 78 5.97 9.87 -8.05
N ARG A 79 5.72 8.61 -8.46
CA ARG A 79 6.76 7.57 -8.40
C ARG A 79 7.92 7.85 -9.36
N ILE A 80 7.64 8.11 -10.64
CA ILE A 80 8.69 8.29 -11.66
C ILE A 80 9.58 9.49 -11.35
N PRO A 81 9.06 10.70 -11.04
CA PRO A 81 9.90 11.84 -10.67
C PRO A 81 10.81 11.58 -9.46
N GLU A 82 10.34 10.80 -8.47
CA GLU A 82 11.15 10.42 -7.33
C GLU A 82 12.24 9.42 -7.68
N LEU A 83 11.97 8.49 -8.60
CA LEU A 83 13.00 7.59 -9.13
C LEU A 83 14.02 8.37 -9.96
N THR A 84 13.58 9.35 -10.76
CA THR A 84 14.50 10.26 -11.48
C THR A 84 15.38 11.03 -10.51
N ARG A 85 14.82 11.63 -9.47
CA ARG A 85 15.60 12.30 -8.41
C ARG A 85 16.56 11.35 -7.70
N ALA A 86 16.13 10.12 -7.44
CA ALA A 86 16.97 9.10 -6.82
C ALA A 86 18.15 8.69 -7.71
N LEU A 87 17.92 8.64 -9.03
CA LEU A 87 18.94 8.37 -10.03
C LEU A 87 19.93 9.54 -10.14
N GLU A 88 19.45 10.77 -10.23
CA GLU A 88 20.27 12.00 -10.27
C GLU A 88 21.17 12.08 -9.03
N THR A 89 20.61 11.86 -7.83
CA THR A 89 21.43 11.81 -6.60
C THR A 89 22.50 10.72 -6.67
N SER A 90 22.18 9.55 -7.21
CA SER A 90 23.15 8.44 -7.32
C SER A 90 24.26 8.75 -8.33
N LEU A 91 23.94 9.50 -9.39
CA LEU A 91 24.87 9.97 -10.39
C LEU A 91 25.79 11.07 -9.83
N GLU A 92 25.24 12.04 -9.08
CA GLU A 92 26.03 13.05 -8.36
C GLU A 92 27.00 12.41 -7.36
N GLU A 93 26.54 11.42 -6.59
CA GLU A 93 27.38 10.68 -5.64
C GLU A 93 28.53 9.93 -6.35
N TYR A 94 28.28 9.40 -7.55
CA TYR A 94 29.29 8.77 -8.41
C TYR A 94 30.32 9.79 -8.90
N ILE A 95 29.87 10.93 -9.46
CA ILE A 95 30.77 12.00 -9.96
C ILE A 95 31.61 12.59 -8.84
N ALA A 96 31.05 12.74 -7.64
CA ALA A 96 31.77 13.27 -6.48
C ALA A 96 32.86 12.32 -5.94
N ASN A 97 32.84 11.03 -6.32
CA ASN A 97 33.83 10.03 -5.89
C ASN A 97 34.41 9.22 -7.07
N PRO A 98 35.06 9.87 -8.06
CA PRO A 98 35.62 9.17 -9.19
C PRO A 98 36.94 8.50 -8.75
N GLY A 99 36.89 7.22 -8.37
CA GLY A 99 38.13 6.44 -8.16
C GLY A 99 38.24 5.57 -6.91
N LYS A 100 37.19 5.40 -6.08
CA LYS A 100 37.18 4.29 -5.10
C LYS A 100 36.55 3.06 -5.74
N ASN A 101 37.33 2.38 -6.58
CA ASN A 101 37.01 1.01 -6.99
C ASN A 101 36.85 0.18 -5.70
N TYR A 102 35.66 -0.38 -5.50
CA TYR A 102 35.40 -1.24 -4.35
C TYR A 102 36.18 -2.55 -4.51
N SER A 103 37.43 -2.56 -4.06
CA SER A 103 38.24 -3.77 -3.99
C SER A 103 37.74 -4.65 -2.82
N SER A 104 37.10 -5.76 -3.17
CA SER A 104 36.82 -6.97 -2.37
C SER A 104 35.99 -6.83 -1.06
N PRO A 105 35.14 -7.83 -0.74
CA PRO A 105 34.28 -7.86 0.46
C PRO A 105 35.05 -8.22 1.75
N GLY A 106 36.30 -7.75 1.90
CA GLY A 106 37.21 -8.19 2.96
C GLY A 106 37.84 -7.08 3.82
N SER A 107 37.75 -5.81 3.46
CA SER A 107 38.55 -4.78 4.12
C SER A 107 37.92 -3.39 4.09
N ALA A 108 37.20 -3.05 5.16
CA ALA A 108 37.22 -1.73 5.80
C ALA A 108 36.21 -1.66 6.97
N LYS A 109 36.68 -1.93 8.19
CA LYS A 109 36.12 -1.29 9.39
C LYS A 109 36.55 0.19 9.35
N GLY A 110 35.72 1.03 8.75
CA GLY A 110 35.97 2.47 8.67
C GLY A 110 34.73 3.18 8.17
N THR A 111 33.97 3.77 9.10
CA THR A 111 32.94 4.81 8.88
C THR A 111 32.10 4.67 7.60
N ASN A 112 31.05 3.83 7.65
CA ASN A 112 29.96 3.76 6.68
C ASN A 112 29.28 5.12 6.50
N THR A 113 29.89 6.00 5.71
CA THR A 113 29.22 7.15 5.13
C THR A 113 28.40 6.62 3.96
N ASN A 114 27.09 6.77 4.08
CA ASN A 114 26.01 6.44 3.13
C ASN A 114 26.37 6.82 1.66
N ARG A 115 27.15 6.01 0.96
CA ARG A 115 27.41 6.16 -0.48
C ARG A 115 26.50 5.19 -1.23
N TYR A 116 25.83 5.66 -2.27
CA TYR A 116 24.76 4.98 -3.01
C TYR A 116 23.50 4.74 -2.18
N SER A 117 23.10 5.77 -1.43
CA SER A 117 21.97 5.68 -0.49
C SER A 117 20.64 5.31 -1.15
N LYS A 118 20.46 5.62 -2.44
CA LYS A 118 19.20 5.45 -3.17
C LYS A 118 19.21 4.35 -4.25
N LEU A 119 20.34 3.70 -4.54
CA LEU A 119 20.38 2.61 -5.53
C LEU A 119 19.49 1.43 -5.12
N LEU A 120 19.49 1.09 -3.83
CA LEU A 120 18.63 0.04 -3.30
C LEU A 120 17.13 0.39 -3.45
N LEU A 121 16.79 1.68 -3.31
CA LEU A 121 15.43 2.17 -3.55
C LEU A 121 15.04 2.03 -5.02
N LEU A 122 15.93 2.41 -5.94
CA LEU A 122 15.71 2.25 -7.38
C LEU A 122 15.47 0.78 -7.73
N LYS A 123 16.37 -0.11 -7.30
CA LYS A 123 16.25 -1.55 -7.55
C LYS A 123 14.91 -2.10 -7.06
N ASN A 124 14.56 -1.83 -5.80
CA ASN A 124 13.32 -2.31 -5.20
C ASN A 124 12.07 -1.81 -5.95
N GLU A 125 12.03 -0.52 -6.31
CA GLU A 125 10.86 0.05 -6.97
C GLU A 125 10.75 -0.40 -8.44
N LEU A 126 11.86 -0.56 -9.17
CA LEU A 126 11.83 -1.07 -10.54
C LEU A 126 11.34 -2.53 -10.59
N THR A 127 11.79 -3.38 -9.66
CA THR A 127 11.27 -4.75 -9.50
C THR A 127 9.79 -4.73 -9.19
N LYS A 128 9.38 -3.90 -8.22
CA LYS A 128 7.97 -3.78 -7.79
C LYS A 128 7.05 -3.28 -8.90
N ILE A 129 7.48 -2.32 -9.73
CA ILE A 129 6.70 -1.87 -10.89
C ILE A 129 6.53 -3.02 -11.89
N SER A 130 7.60 -3.74 -12.20
CA SER A 130 7.56 -4.86 -13.14
C SER A 130 6.58 -5.94 -12.70
N GLU A 131 6.66 -6.36 -11.42
CA GLU A 131 5.77 -7.39 -10.85
C GLU A 131 4.31 -6.95 -10.79
N ILE A 132 4.02 -5.71 -10.39
CA ILE A 132 2.64 -5.23 -10.19
C ILE A 132 1.93 -5.02 -11.53
N TYR A 133 2.62 -4.44 -12.51
CA TYR A 133 2.02 -4.05 -13.79
C TYR A 133 2.32 -5.03 -14.92
N ASN A 134 3.06 -6.11 -14.64
CA ASN A 134 3.51 -7.11 -15.62
C ASN A 134 4.25 -6.47 -16.82
N ILE A 135 5.08 -5.47 -16.51
CA ILE A 135 5.91 -4.74 -17.49
C ILE A 135 7.28 -5.43 -17.57
N PRO A 136 7.91 -5.56 -18.76
CA PRO A 136 9.23 -6.18 -18.88
C PRO A 136 10.26 -5.56 -17.93
N GLU A 137 10.99 -6.43 -17.22
CA GLU A 137 12.03 -6.01 -16.28
C GLU A 137 13.12 -5.18 -16.95
N PHE A 138 13.76 -4.33 -16.15
CA PHE A 138 14.90 -3.55 -16.59
C PHE A 138 16.11 -4.47 -16.83
N ARG A 139 16.69 -4.43 -18.03
CA ARG A 139 17.74 -5.35 -18.49
C ARG A 139 19.00 -5.35 -17.62
N TYR A 140 19.36 -4.20 -17.04
CA TYR A 140 20.59 -4.03 -16.26
C TYR A 140 20.30 -3.94 -14.75
N MET A 141 19.34 -4.72 -14.25
CA MET A 141 18.95 -4.73 -12.82
C MET A 141 20.12 -5.14 -11.90
N GLU A 142 21.00 -6.00 -12.38
CA GLU A 142 22.20 -6.46 -11.64
C GLU A 142 23.24 -5.34 -11.49
N CYS A 143 23.33 -4.46 -12.48
CA CYS A 143 24.25 -3.32 -12.48
C CYS A 143 23.82 -2.17 -11.57
N LEU A 144 22.63 -2.23 -10.97
CA LEU A 144 22.15 -1.28 -9.94
C LEU A 144 22.75 -1.60 -8.56
N THR A 145 24.06 -1.79 -8.53
CA THR A 145 24.84 -1.97 -7.31
C THR A 145 25.95 -0.93 -7.24
N PRO A 146 26.45 -0.60 -6.03
CA PRO A 146 27.56 0.34 -5.86
C PRO A 146 28.83 0.02 -6.68
N TYR A 147 28.98 -1.24 -7.08
CA TYR A 147 30.15 -1.79 -7.75
C TYR A 147 30.11 -1.64 -9.28
N GLU A 148 28.91 -1.77 -9.86
CA GLU A 148 28.73 -1.83 -11.32
C GLU A 148 28.00 -0.61 -11.91
N PHE A 149 27.51 0.28 -11.03
CA PHE A 149 26.82 1.48 -11.45
C PHE A 149 27.76 2.43 -12.21
N ASN A 150 27.34 2.83 -13.40
CA ASN A 150 28.08 3.72 -14.27
C ASN A 150 27.13 4.70 -14.98
N PRO A 151 27.64 5.81 -15.56
CA PRO A 151 26.79 6.78 -16.28
C PRO A 151 25.96 6.17 -17.41
N SER A 152 26.49 5.19 -18.15
CA SER A 152 25.75 4.51 -19.22
C SER A 152 24.56 3.69 -18.71
N VAL A 153 24.69 3.09 -17.51
CA VAL A 153 23.58 2.43 -16.80
C VAL A 153 22.56 3.48 -16.36
N ALA A 154 22.99 4.64 -15.88
CA ALA A 154 22.08 5.72 -15.52
C ALA A 154 21.28 6.25 -16.72
N ASP A 155 21.92 6.40 -17.88
CA ASP A 155 21.24 6.75 -19.13
C ASP A 155 20.21 5.67 -19.52
N SER A 156 20.60 4.39 -19.38
CA SER A 156 19.70 3.26 -19.63
C SER A 156 18.48 3.26 -18.70
N VAL A 157 18.67 3.58 -17.41
CA VAL A 157 17.57 3.74 -16.45
C VAL A 157 16.68 4.91 -16.85
N THR A 158 17.26 6.03 -17.28
CA THR A 158 16.51 7.22 -17.72
C THR A 158 15.61 6.91 -18.92
N VAL A 159 16.14 6.20 -19.92
CA VAL A 159 15.37 5.72 -21.07
C VAL A 159 14.24 4.79 -20.63
N TYR A 160 14.51 3.89 -19.68
CA TYR A 160 13.49 3.00 -19.12
C TYR A 160 12.39 3.76 -18.37
N LEU A 161 12.74 4.74 -17.53
CA LEU A 161 11.79 5.60 -16.82
C LEU A 161 10.92 6.41 -17.79
N LYS A 162 11.49 6.90 -18.90
CA LYS A 162 10.73 7.57 -19.98
C LYS A 162 9.73 6.61 -20.62
N LYS A 163 10.14 5.39 -20.95
CA LYS A 163 9.23 4.35 -21.46
C LYS A 163 8.10 4.05 -20.48
N LEU A 164 8.40 3.94 -19.19
CA LEU A 164 7.37 3.75 -18.16
C LEU A 164 6.38 4.93 -18.12
N ASN A 165 6.89 6.15 -18.18
CA ASN A 165 6.05 7.35 -18.23
C ASN A 165 5.06 7.30 -19.41
N ASP A 166 5.53 6.89 -20.60
CA ASP A 166 4.68 6.78 -21.79
C ASP A 166 3.61 5.69 -21.63
N ILE A 167 3.98 4.53 -21.07
CA ILE A 167 3.03 3.44 -20.76
C ILE A 167 1.93 3.92 -19.82
N PHE A 168 2.29 4.56 -18.70
CA PHE A 168 1.31 5.05 -17.74
C PHE A 168 0.49 6.21 -18.31
N SER A 169 1.09 7.10 -19.11
CA SER A 169 0.35 8.19 -19.75
C SER A 169 -0.70 7.64 -20.73
N ASN A 170 -0.35 6.64 -21.54
CA ASN A 170 -1.30 5.99 -22.45
C ASN A 170 -2.40 5.25 -21.69
N ALA A 171 -2.07 4.59 -20.58
CA ALA A 171 -3.05 3.93 -19.72
C ALA A 171 -4.05 4.92 -19.09
N SER A 172 -3.57 6.05 -18.56
CA SER A 172 -4.41 7.11 -17.98
C SER A 172 -5.30 7.75 -19.04
N ASN A 173 -4.72 8.14 -20.18
CA ASN A 173 -5.45 8.77 -21.29
C ASN A 173 -6.54 7.84 -21.84
N SER A 174 -6.22 6.57 -22.11
CA SER A 174 -7.21 5.61 -22.61
C SER A 174 -8.38 5.42 -21.64
N ALA A 175 -8.10 5.35 -20.34
CA ALA A 175 -9.15 5.23 -19.32
C ALA A 175 -9.98 6.51 -19.19
N SER A 176 -9.35 7.69 -19.23
CA SER A 176 -10.05 8.98 -19.18
C SER A 176 -10.95 9.17 -20.38
N GLU A 177 -10.45 8.93 -21.59
CA GLU A 177 -11.25 9.06 -22.81
C GLU A 177 -12.47 8.14 -22.81
N ARG A 178 -12.35 6.89 -22.32
CA ARG A 178 -13.49 5.98 -22.14
C ARG A 178 -14.52 6.57 -21.19
N LYS A 179 -14.06 7.09 -20.05
CA LYS A 179 -14.90 7.74 -19.05
C LYS A 179 -15.63 8.96 -19.64
N ASP A 180 -14.90 9.82 -20.33
CA ASP A 180 -15.39 11.09 -20.85
C ASP A 180 -16.36 10.88 -22.02
N ARG A 181 -16.08 9.93 -22.93
CA ARG A 181 -17.02 9.56 -24.01
C ARG A 181 -18.36 9.11 -23.45
N PHE A 182 -18.35 8.20 -22.47
CA PHE A 182 -19.60 7.72 -21.86
C PHE A 182 -20.32 8.82 -21.09
N TYR A 183 -19.57 9.67 -20.39
CA TYR A 183 -20.12 10.79 -19.64
C TYR A 183 -20.82 11.80 -20.57
N ASN A 184 -20.19 12.17 -21.68
CA ASN A 184 -20.74 13.11 -22.64
C ASN A 184 -22.06 12.62 -23.26
N LEU A 185 -22.20 11.31 -23.47
CA LEU A 185 -23.42 10.69 -23.99
C LEU A 185 -24.55 10.59 -22.96
N ASN A 186 -24.24 10.60 -21.66
CA ASN A 186 -25.19 10.30 -20.57
C ASN A 186 -25.21 11.36 -19.46
N SER A 187 -24.73 12.56 -19.75
CA SER A 187 -24.38 13.58 -18.76
C SER A 187 -25.52 13.93 -17.79
N ALA A 188 -26.74 14.14 -18.30
CA ALA A 188 -27.91 14.45 -17.47
C ALA A 188 -28.21 13.37 -16.43
N ARG A 189 -28.30 12.11 -16.87
CA ARG A 189 -28.58 10.96 -16.00
C ARG A 189 -27.46 10.71 -15.00
N LEU A 190 -26.20 10.83 -15.45
CA LEU A 190 -25.04 10.63 -14.58
C LEU A 190 -24.91 11.73 -13.52
N ASN A 191 -25.22 12.98 -13.86
CA ASN A 191 -25.22 14.08 -12.91
C ASN A 191 -26.26 13.88 -11.82
N GLN A 192 -27.48 13.45 -12.18
CA GLN A 192 -28.50 13.10 -11.20
C GLN A 192 -28.03 11.95 -10.30
N LEU A 193 -27.52 10.87 -10.89
CA LEU A 193 -27.04 9.72 -10.13
C LEU A 193 -25.87 10.07 -9.21
N ARG A 194 -24.98 10.98 -9.65
CA ARG A 194 -23.88 11.50 -8.84
C ARG A 194 -24.41 12.29 -7.66
N ASN A 195 -25.40 13.18 -7.87
CA ASN A 195 -25.99 13.96 -6.80
C ASN A 195 -26.70 13.08 -5.75
N ASP A 196 -27.35 12.01 -6.19
CA ASP A 196 -28.15 11.14 -5.31
C ASP A 196 -27.29 10.11 -4.54
N HIS A 197 -26.15 9.69 -5.11
CA HIS A 197 -25.42 8.52 -4.61
C HIS A 197 -23.91 8.72 -4.43
N TYR A 198 -23.35 9.88 -4.79
CA TYR A 198 -21.93 10.16 -4.58
C TYR A 198 -21.72 11.08 -3.38
N ASN A 199 -20.74 10.73 -2.54
CA ASN A 199 -20.39 11.53 -1.37
C ASN A 199 -18.95 12.07 -1.53
N PHE A 200 -18.86 13.36 -1.85
CA PHE A 200 -17.57 14.05 -2.02
C PHE A 200 -16.75 14.11 -0.72
N LYS A 201 -17.39 14.18 0.44
CA LYS A 201 -16.67 14.17 1.71
C LYS A 201 -16.07 12.79 2.01
N LEU A 202 -16.79 11.73 1.64
CA LEU A 202 -16.28 10.37 1.71
C LEU A 202 -15.07 10.19 0.80
N GLU A 203 -15.16 10.64 -0.46
CA GLU A 203 -14.05 10.64 -1.41
C GLU A 203 -12.81 11.30 -0.82
N GLU A 204 -12.93 12.52 -0.29
CA GLU A 204 -11.81 13.26 0.31
C GLU A 204 -11.09 12.45 1.40
N ILE A 205 -11.85 11.74 2.24
CA ILE A 205 -11.31 10.91 3.34
C ILE A 205 -10.60 9.67 2.80
N VAL A 206 -11.23 8.94 1.86
CA VAL A 206 -10.67 7.67 1.36
C VAL A 206 -9.58 7.85 0.32
N THR A 207 -9.49 9.02 -0.32
CA THR A 207 -8.41 9.40 -1.25
C THR A 207 -7.27 10.15 -0.57
N LYS A 208 -7.52 10.69 0.64
CA LYS A 208 -6.58 11.56 1.36
C LYS A 208 -6.15 12.76 0.50
N TYR A 209 -7.12 13.43 -0.13
CA TYR A 209 -6.87 14.52 -1.07
C TYR A 209 -5.96 15.63 -0.49
N TYR A 210 -6.18 16.03 0.77
CA TYR A 210 -5.42 17.08 1.46
C TYR A 210 -4.09 16.63 2.11
N GLU A 211 -3.69 15.37 1.97
CA GLU A 211 -2.42 14.91 2.54
C GLU A 211 -1.26 15.62 1.84
N ARG A 212 -0.30 16.16 2.61
CA ARG A 212 0.84 16.91 2.05
C ARG A 212 1.90 15.97 1.51
N LYS A 213 2.17 14.88 2.24
CA LYS A 213 3.15 13.86 1.84
C LYS A 213 2.44 12.77 1.05
N LYS A 214 2.40 12.91 -0.28
CA LYS A 214 1.75 11.93 -1.17
C LYS A 214 2.47 10.57 -1.22
N ILE A 215 3.77 10.62 -0.96
CA ILE A 215 4.68 9.48 -0.90
C ILE A 215 5.33 9.44 0.47
N LEU A 216 5.60 8.24 0.96
CA LEU A 216 6.36 8.02 2.17
C LEU A 216 7.49 7.04 1.88
N LEU A 217 8.73 7.43 2.17
CA LEU A 217 9.90 6.57 2.06
C LEU A 217 10.02 5.71 3.32
N TYR A 218 9.94 4.39 3.17
CA TYR A 218 10.05 3.44 4.26
C TYR A 218 10.81 2.21 3.81
N LYS A 219 11.89 1.85 4.52
CA LYS A 219 12.75 0.68 4.22
C LYS A 219 13.20 0.61 2.75
N ASN A 220 13.65 1.73 2.18
CA ASN A 220 14.07 1.83 0.77
C ASN A 220 12.99 1.38 -0.22
N SER A 221 11.73 1.64 0.09
CA SER A 221 10.59 1.51 -0.83
C SER A 221 9.69 2.74 -0.69
N ILE A 222 9.02 3.07 -1.80
CA ILE A 222 8.01 4.11 -1.88
C ILE A 222 6.68 3.50 -1.49
N VAL A 223 6.12 4.02 -0.39
CA VAL A 223 4.75 3.73 0.04
C VAL A 223 3.84 4.86 -0.45
N GLN A 224 2.80 4.47 -1.19
CA GLN A 224 1.76 5.38 -1.67
C GLN A 224 0.87 5.78 -0.48
N ASN A 225 0.74 7.09 -0.25
CA ASN A 225 -0.07 7.65 0.84
C ASN A 225 -1.32 8.40 0.35
N ILE A 226 -1.52 8.46 -0.96
CA ILE A 226 -2.73 8.98 -1.59
C ILE A 226 -3.53 7.85 -2.21
N ASP A 227 -4.82 8.08 -2.40
CA ASP A 227 -5.71 7.16 -3.11
C ASP A 227 -5.64 5.71 -2.60
N PRO A 228 -5.60 5.44 -1.28
CA PRO A 228 -5.49 4.08 -0.76
C PRO A 228 -6.65 3.18 -1.20
N VAL A 229 -7.83 3.77 -1.43
CA VAL A 229 -9.01 3.07 -1.94
C VAL A 229 -8.87 2.58 -3.38
N TYR A 230 -7.96 3.17 -4.16
CA TYR A 230 -7.63 2.72 -5.51
C TYR A 230 -6.41 1.81 -5.53
N LEU A 231 -5.63 1.73 -4.45
CA LEU A 231 -4.45 0.89 -4.36
C LEU A 231 -4.84 -0.56 -4.01
N ASP A 232 -4.57 -1.50 -4.91
CA ASP A 232 -4.68 -2.93 -4.60
C ASP A 232 -3.53 -3.36 -3.67
N PRO A 233 -3.80 -4.17 -2.63
CA PRO A 233 -2.73 -4.66 -1.77
C PRO A 233 -1.83 -5.64 -2.52
N TYR A 234 -0.54 -5.62 -2.19
CA TYR A 234 0.42 -6.58 -2.72
C TYR A 234 0.07 -8.00 -2.26
N LYS A 235 0.09 -8.98 -3.17
CA LYS A 235 -0.19 -10.39 -2.86
C LYS A 235 0.88 -10.88 -1.88
N ARG A 236 0.46 -11.29 -0.67
CA ARG A 236 1.36 -11.82 0.37
C ARG A 236 0.99 -13.25 0.71
N TRP A 237 1.94 -13.91 1.37
CA TRP A 237 1.91 -15.26 1.94
C TRP A 237 0.61 -15.59 2.71
N PHE A 238 0.36 -16.87 2.98
CA PHE A 238 -0.95 -17.47 3.33
C PHE A 238 -1.82 -16.74 4.39
N LEU A 239 -1.23 -16.00 5.35
CA LEU A 239 -1.93 -15.19 6.38
C LEU A 239 -1.74 -13.66 6.19
N GLY A 240 -1.59 -13.21 4.95
CA GLY A 240 -1.28 -11.83 4.57
C GLY A 240 -2.45 -10.83 4.60
N PHE A 241 -3.41 -10.95 5.51
CA PHE A 241 -4.60 -10.07 5.55
C PHE A 241 -4.29 -8.61 5.96
N ARG A 242 -3.09 -8.37 6.49
CA ARG A 242 -2.63 -7.05 6.94
C ARG A 242 -2.24 -6.18 5.74
N THR A 243 -3.12 -5.25 5.40
CA THR A 243 -2.98 -4.30 4.29
C THR A 243 -2.92 -2.85 4.79
N HIS A 244 -2.74 -1.91 3.85
CA HIS A 244 -3.01 -0.50 4.12
C HIS A 244 -4.49 -0.28 4.45
N PHE A 245 -4.75 0.83 5.13
CA PHE A 245 -6.10 1.23 5.51
C PHE A 245 -6.87 1.74 4.28
N TYR A 246 -8.16 1.40 4.20
CA TYR A 246 -9.04 1.64 3.04
C TYR A 246 -8.70 0.84 1.79
N ALA A 247 -7.92 -0.25 1.91
CA ALA A 247 -7.68 -1.13 0.77
C ALA A 247 -9.02 -1.65 0.22
N PRO A 248 -9.23 -1.67 -1.12
CA PRO A 248 -10.50 -2.08 -1.72
C PRO A 248 -10.74 -3.60 -1.67
N ALA A 249 -9.68 -4.38 -1.48
CA ALA A 249 -9.73 -5.82 -1.36
C ALA A 249 -8.71 -6.28 -0.31
N LYS A 250 -8.88 -7.51 0.17
CA LYS A 250 -7.94 -8.18 1.08
C LYS A 250 -7.68 -9.61 0.62
N TYR A 251 -6.46 -10.10 0.87
CA TYR A 251 -6.09 -11.48 0.58
C TYR A 251 -6.21 -12.32 1.84
N ILE A 252 -6.96 -13.41 1.75
CA ILE A 252 -7.04 -14.46 2.77
C ILE A 252 -6.80 -15.81 2.10
N PHE A 253 -5.87 -16.61 2.61
CA PHE A 253 -5.49 -17.89 2.02
C PHE A 253 -5.16 -17.82 0.50
N GLY A 254 -4.61 -16.69 0.04
CA GLY A 254 -4.31 -16.45 -1.38
C GLY A 254 -5.49 -16.04 -2.25
N ILE A 255 -6.71 -16.02 -1.72
CA ILE A 255 -7.94 -15.62 -2.42
C ILE A 255 -8.17 -14.12 -2.20
N ARG A 256 -8.45 -13.41 -3.29
CA ARG A 256 -8.86 -11.99 -3.26
C ARG A 256 -10.32 -11.92 -2.79
N THR A 257 -10.53 -11.26 -1.66
CA THR A 257 -11.86 -11.04 -1.07
C THR A 257 -12.14 -9.56 -0.98
N ASP A 258 -13.43 -9.20 -1.10
CA ASP A 258 -13.83 -7.82 -0.92
C ASP A 258 -13.63 -7.37 0.53
N THR A 259 -13.23 -6.11 0.72
CA THR A 259 -12.98 -5.56 2.05
C THR A 259 -14.23 -5.55 2.93
N PHE A 260 -15.42 -5.30 2.37
CA PHE A 260 -16.66 -5.36 3.12
C PHE A 260 -16.91 -6.77 3.66
N THR A 261 -16.94 -7.76 2.77
CA THR A 261 -17.20 -9.16 3.13
C THR A 261 -16.16 -9.67 4.13
N PHE A 262 -14.88 -9.41 3.89
CA PHE A 262 -13.81 -9.82 4.79
C PHE A 262 -14.00 -9.22 6.19
N ASN A 263 -14.17 -7.90 6.26
CA ASN A 263 -14.24 -7.19 7.53
C ASN A 263 -15.47 -7.59 8.35
N ILE A 264 -16.63 -7.73 7.71
CA ILE A 264 -17.86 -8.16 8.38
C ILE A 264 -17.76 -9.62 8.85
N MET A 265 -17.22 -10.52 8.02
CA MET A 265 -16.99 -11.92 8.43
C MET A 265 -16.04 -12.00 9.62
N LEU A 266 -14.98 -11.19 9.66
CA LEU A 266 -14.05 -11.17 10.80
C LEU A 266 -14.75 -10.68 12.08
N VAL A 267 -15.60 -9.65 12.00
CA VAL A 267 -16.37 -9.15 13.16
C VAL A 267 -17.33 -10.23 13.67
N LEU A 268 -18.05 -10.91 12.77
CA LEU A 268 -18.93 -12.02 13.14
C LEU A 268 -18.15 -13.19 13.76
N LEU A 269 -17.04 -13.60 13.16
CA LEU A 269 -16.17 -14.66 13.69
C LEU A 269 -15.58 -14.30 15.05
N SER A 270 -15.17 -13.05 15.26
CA SER A 270 -14.68 -12.60 16.57
C SER A 270 -15.78 -12.63 17.63
N THR A 271 -17.03 -12.34 17.27
CA THR A 271 -18.19 -12.45 18.17
C THR A 271 -18.45 -13.91 18.54
N VAL A 272 -18.47 -14.82 17.56
CA VAL A 272 -18.61 -16.26 17.79
C VAL A 272 -17.46 -16.80 18.64
N PHE A 273 -16.23 -16.38 18.35
CA PHE A 273 -15.06 -16.76 19.14
C PHE A 273 -15.16 -16.30 20.59
N LEU A 274 -15.56 -15.06 20.84
CA LEU A 274 -15.76 -14.53 22.19
C LEU A 274 -16.89 -15.28 22.93
N PHE A 275 -17.97 -15.61 22.23
CA PHE A 275 -19.05 -16.43 22.78
C PHE A 275 -18.53 -17.81 23.21
N LEU A 276 -17.80 -18.52 22.34
CA LEU A 276 -17.20 -19.82 22.67
C LEU A 276 -16.18 -19.71 23.80
N ALA A 277 -15.39 -18.63 23.83
CA ALA A 277 -14.41 -18.40 24.88
C ALA A 277 -15.05 -18.22 26.26
N LEU A 278 -16.21 -17.58 26.30
CA LEU A 278 -17.01 -17.45 27.51
C LEU A 278 -17.69 -18.76 27.87
N TYR A 279 -18.32 -19.43 26.91
CA TYR A 279 -19.01 -20.71 27.08
C TYR A 279 -18.09 -21.81 27.67
N TYR A 280 -16.86 -21.93 27.17
CA TYR A 280 -15.89 -22.90 27.68
C TYR A 280 -15.04 -22.40 28.86
N GLU A 281 -15.34 -21.20 29.37
CA GLU A 281 -14.57 -20.50 30.39
C GLU A 281 -13.06 -20.46 30.09
N LEU A 282 -12.68 -20.26 28.82
CA LEU A 282 -11.28 -20.28 28.37
C LEU A 282 -10.42 -19.28 29.16
N LEU A 283 -10.99 -18.13 29.50
CA LEU A 283 -10.29 -17.10 30.28
C LEU A 283 -10.01 -17.58 31.72
N ALA A 284 -10.97 -18.24 32.36
CA ALA A 284 -10.78 -18.81 33.70
C ALA A 284 -9.76 -19.96 33.70
N LYS A 285 -9.76 -20.81 32.66
CA LYS A 285 -8.75 -21.86 32.46
C LYS A 285 -7.36 -21.27 32.24
N ALA A 286 -7.25 -20.22 31.43
CA ALA A 286 -5.99 -19.52 31.20
C ALA A 286 -5.43 -18.91 32.51
N MET A 287 -6.27 -18.25 33.30
CA MET A 287 -5.88 -17.69 34.61
C MET A 287 -5.37 -18.79 35.57
N ARG A 288 -6.12 -19.89 35.71
CA ARG A 288 -5.69 -21.05 36.53
C ARG A 288 -4.36 -21.63 36.07
N PHE A 289 -4.11 -21.68 34.75
CA PHE A 289 -2.83 -22.13 34.18
C PHE A 289 -1.67 -21.18 34.54
N PHE A 290 -1.84 -19.87 34.40
CA PHE A 290 -0.83 -18.89 34.79
C PHE A 290 -0.53 -18.92 36.29
N GLU A 291 -1.55 -19.11 37.12
CA GLU A 291 -1.41 -19.26 38.57
C GLU A 291 -0.57 -20.50 38.93
N LYS A 292 -0.87 -21.65 38.29
CA LYS A 292 -0.10 -22.89 38.47
C LYS A 292 1.37 -22.73 38.06
N ILE A 293 1.66 -22.01 36.97
CA ILE A 293 3.04 -21.71 36.54
C ILE A 293 3.75 -20.80 37.56
N ARG A 294 3.07 -19.76 38.06
CA ARG A 294 3.66 -18.82 39.02
C ARG A 294 3.98 -19.51 40.34
N ILE A 295 3.10 -20.40 40.81
CA ILE A 295 3.32 -21.21 42.01
C ILE A 295 4.54 -22.11 41.80
N ARG A 296 4.61 -22.85 40.68
CA ARG A 296 5.76 -23.73 40.37
C ARG A 296 7.10 -23.00 40.33
N ARG A 297 7.15 -21.78 39.75
CA ARG A 297 8.37 -20.95 39.75
C ARG A 297 8.77 -20.45 41.14
N ARG A 298 7.81 -20.18 42.03
CA ARG A 298 8.10 -19.79 43.43
C ARG A 298 8.65 -20.96 44.25
N THR A 299 8.15 -22.17 44.01
CA THR A 299 8.65 -23.38 44.69
C THR A 299 10.07 -23.73 44.27
N ILE A 300 10.40 -23.59 42.97
CA ILE A 300 11.76 -23.85 42.45
C ILE A 300 12.78 -22.79 42.90
N LYS A 301 12.38 -21.55 43.17
CA LYS A 301 13.27 -20.49 43.70
C LYS A 301 13.54 -20.58 45.21
N ARG A 302 12.83 -21.44 45.93
CA ARG A 302 12.97 -21.66 47.38
C ARG A 302 13.75 -22.94 47.73
N LEU A 303 14.10 -23.72 46.72
CA LEU A 303 15.12 -24.78 46.74
C LEU A 303 16.43 -24.18 46.24
#